data_AF-T2MAW7-F1
#
_entry.id   AF-T2MAW7-F1
#
_cell.length_a   1.000
_cell.length_b   1.000
_cell.length_c   1.000
_cell.angle_alpha   90.00
_cell.angle_beta   90.00
_cell.angle_gamma   90.00
#
_symmetry.space_group_name_H-M   'P 1'
#
loop_
_entity.id
_entity.type
_entity.pdbx_description
1 polymer ?
#
loop_
_entity_poly.entity_id
_entity_poly.type
_entity_poly.pdbx_seq_one_letter_code
_entity_poly.pdbx_strand_id
1 'polypeptide(L)'
;MAWEDAFHQQIIELSLSENVENLRDERTIKHNKVTKEEIERLTVDENLKPTQRVIYILKNGQDIQKISTINSLDVILKDEPPDCYKDILPLIKDAMIIRLREIQIAGATVLWRLLKKHLLDGKKFFTIFLDHILAELLAWDIDVCDAWLETIVYLVYLLKQQNDHSLSILESKLIYFLVKNCSLNQSTAIRKVCCKIVGSLAAVVSKKRLLSDLMPKLKSLCQDIDLDVRARMCIELGTMIQILE
;
A
#
# COMPACT_ATOMS: atom_id res chain seq x y z
N MET A 1 37.92 9.08 49.75
CA MET A 1 37.05 8.37 50.70
C MET A 1 35.83 9.18 51.11
N ALA A 2 35.85 10.19 52.00
CA ALA A 2 34.61 10.86 52.41
C ALA A 2 33.85 11.65 51.31
N TRP A 3 34.55 12.15 50.28
CA TRP A 3 33.93 12.90 49.17
C TRP A 3 33.32 12.00 48.08
N GLU A 4 33.82 10.78 47.92
CA GLU A 4 33.29 9.81 46.93
C GLU A 4 31.94 9.25 47.40
N ASP A 5 31.82 9.00 48.71
CA ASP A 5 30.57 8.55 49.32
C ASP A 5 29.48 9.63 49.21
N ALA A 6 29.82 10.90 49.49
CA ALA A 6 28.90 12.02 49.35
C ALA A 6 28.41 12.21 47.90
N PHE A 7 29.32 12.04 46.93
CA PHE A 7 28.98 12.15 45.51
C PHE A 7 28.08 11.00 45.04
N HIS A 8 28.34 9.77 45.48
CA HIS A 8 27.48 8.63 45.17
C HIS A 8 26.08 8.78 45.78
N GLN A 9 25.99 9.30 47.00
CA GLN A 9 24.71 9.52 47.67
C GLN A 9 23.87 10.58 46.95
N GLN A 10 24.50 11.65 46.46
CA GLN A 10 23.85 12.69 45.68
C GLN A 10 23.35 12.20 44.32
N ILE A 11 24.09 11.32 43.63
CA ILE A 11 23.64 10.69 42.38
C ILE A 11 22.42 9.79 42.62
N ILE A 12 22.41 9.03 43.71
CA ILE A 12 21.28 8.17 44.07
C ILE A 12 20.03 9.03 44.34
N GLU A 13 20.16 10.11 45.11
CA GLU A 13 19.04 11.03 45.39
C GLU A 13 18.48 11.69 44.13
N LEU A 14 19.36 12.14 43.21
CA LEU A 14 18.95 12.69 41.91
C LEU A 14 18.18 11.63 41.09
N SER A 15 18.70 10.40 40.98
CA SER A 15 18.04 9.33 40.23
C SER A 15 16.68 8.93 40.83
N LEU A 16 16.54 8.99 42.16
CA LEU A 16 15.28 8.70 42.85
C LEU A 16 14.28 9.84 42.65
N SER A 17 14.72 11.11 42.67
CA SER A 17 13.85 12.26 42.42
C SER A 17 13.31 12.26 40.99
N GLU A 18 14.16 11.97 40.00
CA GLU A 18 13.80 11.94 38.57
C GLU A 18 12.84 10.79 38.27
N ASN A 19 13.04 9.62 38.90
CA ASN A 19 12.09 8.50 38.82
C ASN A 19 10.74 8.80 39.48
N VAL A 20 10.71 9.56 40.58
CA VAL A 20 9.45 9.95 41.25
C VAL A 20 8.68 11.00 40.45
N GLU A 21 9.37 11.91 39.76
CA GLU A 21 8.74 12.85 38.81
C GLU A 21 8.19 12.13 37.57
N ASN A 22 8.97 11.20 36.98
CA ASN A 22 8.49 10.38 35.87
C ASN A 22 7.25 9.54 36.25
N LEU A 23 7.20 8.98 37.47
CA LEU A 23 6.04 8.25 38.00
C LEU A 23 4.83 9.17 38.28
N ARG A 24 5.03 10.48 38.47
CA ARG A 24 3.95 11.46 38.62
C ARG A 24 3.38 11.87 37.25
N ASP A 25 4.23 11.99 36.24
CA ASP A 25 3.80 12.28 34.88
C ASP A 25 3.03 11.11 34.24
N GLU A 26 3.40 9.86 34.54
CA GLU A 26 2.65 8.65 34.14
C GLU A 26 1.24 8.58 34.74
N ARG A 27 0.98 9.26 35.88
CA ARG A 27 -0.36 9.32 36.49
C ARG A 27 -1.28 10.35 35.83
N THR A 28 -0.82 11.05 34.80
CA THR A 28 -1.61 12.00 34.01
C THR A 28 -2.16 11.37 32.73
N ILE A 29 -2.58 10.11 32.77
CA ILE A 29 -3.53 9.60 31.78
C ILE A 29 -4.83 10.36 32.02
N LYS A 30 -5.05 11.43 31.27
CA LYS A 30 -6.35 12.09 31.18
C LYS A 30 -7.34 11.06 30.63
N HIS A 31 -8.04 10.37 31.53
CA HIS A 31 -9.28 9.70 31.20
C HIS A 31 -10.30 10.78 30.81
N ASN A 32 -10.27 11.20 29.55
CA ASN A 32 -11.44 11.82 28.95
C ASN A 32 -12.56 10.77 29.08
N LYS A 33 -13.56 11.05 29.92
CA LYS A 33 -14.73 10.18 30.06
C LYS A 33 -15.42 10.16 28.70
N VAL A 34 -15.34 9.02 28.01
CA VAL A 34 -16.08 8.80 26.76
C VAL A 34 -17.56 9.03 27.07
N THR A 35 -18.18 9.95 26.34
CA THR A 35 -19.59 10.30 26.58
C THR A 35 -20.50 9.14 26.19
N LYS A 36 -21.71 9.04 26.75
CA LYS A 36 -22.66 7.98 26.35
C LYS A 36 -23.01 8.10 24.88
N GLU A 37 -23.13 9.32 24.40
CA GLU A 37 -23.36 9.65 22.99
C GLU A 37 -22.19 9.19 22.11
N GLU A 38 -20.95 9.30 22.60
CA GLU A 38 -19.77 8.80 21.89
C GLU A 38 -19.69 7.27 21.92
N ILE A 39 -20.07 6.63 23.03
CA ILE A 39 -20.22 5.16 23.09
C ILE A 39 -21.28 4.70 22.10
N GLU A 40 -22.47 5.30 22.08
CA GLU A 40 -23.55 4.95 21.15
C GLU A 40 -23.13 5.16 19.69
N ARG A 41 -22.40 6.24 19.37
CA ARG A 41 -21.87 6.48 18.02
C ARG A 41 -20.82 5.46 17.58
N LEU A 42 -20.02 4.95 18.51
CA LEU A 42 -18.92 4.03 18.22
C LEU A 42 -19.32 2.56 18.31
N THR A 43 -20.49 2.27 18.88
CA THR A 43 -21.03 0.92 19.01
C THR A 43 -21.68 0.50 17.70
N VAL A 44 -21.27 -0.66 17.19
CA VAL A 44 -21.87 -1.27 16.02
C VAL A 44 -22.81 -2.38 16.49
N ASP A 45 -24.04 -2.42 15.96
CA ASP A 45 -25.03 -3.44 16.31
C ASP A 45 -24.47 -4.85 16.01
N GLU A 46 -24.40 -5.68 17.05
CA GLU A 46 -23.87 -7.04 16.99
C GLU A 46 -24.75 -7.98 16.16
N ASN A 47 -26.02 -7.63 15.95
CA ASN A 47 -26.96 -8.41 15.15
C ASN A 47 -26.78 -8.22 13.64
N LEU A 48 -25.97 -7.23 13.21
CA LEU A 48 -25.69 -7.03 11.80
C LEU A 48 -24.90 -8.20 11.22
N LYS A 49 -25.32 -8.65 10.02
CA LYS A 49 -24.54 -9.61 9.24
C LYS A 49 -23.14 -9.08 8.95
N PRO A 50 -22.12 -9.95 8.76
CA PRO A 50 -20.74 -9.54 8.48
C PRO A 50 -20.62 -8.46 7.38
N THR A 51 -21.28 -8.65 6.23
CA THR A 51 -21.27 -7.66 5.13
C THR A 51 -21.87 -6.33 5.54
N GLN A 52 -23.01 -6.34 6.25
CA GLN A 52 -23.69 -5.12 6.70
C GLN A 52 -22.82 -4.35 7.70
N ARG A 53 -22.15 -5.07 8.61
CA ARG A 53 -21.22 -4.51 9.59
C ARG A 53 -20.06 -3.81 8.91
N VAL A 54 -19.44 -4.46 7.92
CA VAL A 54 -18.35 -3.86 7.13
C VAL A 54 -18.81 -2.59 6.45
N ILE A 55 -19.95 -2.62 5.75
CA ILE A 55 -20.50 -1.45 5.04
C ILE A 55 -20.77 -0.30 6.03
N TYR A 56 -21.33 -0.61 7.19
CA TYR A 56 -21.62 0.39 8.22
C TYR A 56 -20.33 1.06 8.73
N ILE A 57 -19.30 0.26 9.07
CA ILE A 57 -18.03 0.80 9.57
C ILE A 57 -17.31 1.62 8.50
N LEU A 58 -17.30 1.17 7.24
CA LEU A 58 -16.67 1.93 6.16
C LEU A 58 -17.35 3.29 5.92
N LYS A 59 -18.67 3.38 6.13
CA LYS A 59 -19.43 4.63 5.96
C LYS A 59 -19.33 5.56 7.16
N ASN A 60 -19.45 5.02 8.38
CA ASN A 60 -19.69 5.83 9.59
C ASN A 60 -18.58 5.73 10.64
N GLY A 61 -17.70 4.73 10.54
CA GLY A 61 -16.68 4.46 11.54
C GLY A 61 -15.53 5.48 11.54
N GLN A 62 -14.82 5.54 12.66
CA GLN A 62 -13.55 6.25 12.78
C GLN A 62 -12.46 5.58 11.94
N ASP A 63 -11.38 6.30 11.63
CA ASP A 63 -10.30 5.80 10.79
C ASP A 63 -9.68 4.51 11.32
N ILE A 64 -9.49 4.40 12.64
CA ILE A 64 -8.98 3.16 13.26
C ILE A 64 -9.92 1.97 13.04
N GLN A 65 -11.24 2.18 13.08
CA GLN A 65 -12.23 1.14 12.83
C GLN A 65 -12.26 0.75 11.34
N LYS A 66 -12.15 1.74 10.44
CA LYS A 66 -12.04 1.53 9.00
C LYS A 66 -10.79 0.72 8.66
N ILE A 67 -9.62 1.13 9.15
CA ILE A 67 -8.34 0.44 8.93
C ILE A 67 -8.41 -1.00 9.44
N SER A 68 -8.90 -1.21 10.65
CA SER A 68 -9.05 -2.55 11.24
C SER A 68 -9.98 -3.44 10.41
N THR A 69 -11.11 -2.88 9.97
CA THR A 69 -12.09 -3.57 9.11
C THR A 69 -11.51 -3.92 7.75
N ILE A 70 -10.80 -2.99 7.11
CA ILE A 70 -10.12 -3.19 5.82
C ILE A 70 -9.07 -4.30 5.95
N ASN A 71 -8.20 -4.24 6.97
CA ASN A 71 -7.13 -5.23 7.14
C ASN A 71 -7.62 -6.66 7.40
N SER A 72 -8.83 -6.80 7.94
CA SER A 72 -9.44 -8.07 8.34
C SER A 72 -10.52 -8.55 7.36
N LEU A 73 -10.70 -7.88 6.22
CA LEU A 73 -11.85 -8.06 5.35
C LEU A 73 -11.97 -9.49 4.80
N ASP A 74 -10.85 -10.11 4.45
CA ASP A 74 -10.79 -11.49 3.96
C ASP A 74 -11.14 -12.53 5.05
N VAL A 75 -11.00 -12.16 6.32
CA VAL A 75 -11.38 -12.99 7.46
C VAL A 75 -12.86 -12.79 7.81
N ILE A 76 -13.31 -11.53 7.83
CA ILE A 76 -14.69 -11.16 8.19
C ILE A 76 -15.69 -11.74 7.19
N LEU A 77 -15.36 -11.72 5.89
CA LEU A 77 -16.26 -12.11 4.81
C LEU A 77 -15.99 -13.50 4.25
N LYS A 78 -15.23 -14.34 4.97
CA LYS A 78 -14.80 -15.67 4.48
C LYS A 78 -15.96 -16.59 4.11
N ASP A 79 -17.10 -16.44 4.81
CA ASP A 79 -18.30 -17.27 4.64
C ASP A 79 -19.41 -16.54 3.86
N GLU A 80 -19.16 -15.28 3.45
CA GLU A 80 -20.12 -14.49 2.67
C GLU A 80 -19.98 -14.78 1.16
N PRO A 81 -21.06 -14.61 0.37
CA PRO A 81 -20.99 -14.79 -1.07
C PRO A 81 -19.94 -13.85 -1.70
N PRO A 82 -19.15 -14.30 -2.70
CA PRO A 82 -18.12 -13.46 -3.34
C PRO A 82 -18.64 -12.15 -3.92
N ASP A 83 -19.91 -12.08 -4.31
CA ASP A 83 -20.52 -10.86 -4.83
C ASP A 83 -20.68 -9.76 -3.78
N CYS A 84 -20.54 -10.04 -2.48
CA CYS A 84 -20.61 -9.03 -1.41
C CYS A 84 -19.55 -7.94 -1.54
N TYR A 85 -18.40 -8.25 -2.17
CA TYR A 85 -17.34 -7.27 -2.41
C TYR A 85 -17.77 -6.17 -3.38
N LYS A 86 -18.77 -6.40 -4.24
CA LYS A 86 -19.24 -5.41 -5.22
C LYS A 86 -19.65 -4.09 -4.56
N ASP A 87 -20.31 -4.15 -3.42
CA ASP A 87 -20.78 -2.98 -2.68
C ASP A 87 -19.72 -2.40 -1.74
N ILE A 88 -18.70 -3.19 -1.41
CA ILE A 88 -17.64 -2.83 -0.47
C ILE A 88 -16.47 -2.12 -1.19
N LEU A 89 -16.10 -2.56 -2.39
CA LEU A 89 -14.96 -2.01 -3.12
C LEU A 89 -15.06 -0.49 -3.36
N PRO A 90 -16.23 0.08 -3.76
CA PRO A 90 -16.37 1.53 -3.87
C PRO A 90 -16.14 2.24 -2.54
N LEU A 91 -16.61 1.68 -1.43
CA LEU A 91 -16.44 2.27 -0.10
C LEU A 91 -14.99 2.26 0.37
N ILE A 92 -14.23 1.21 0.06
CA ILE A 92 -12.78 1.18 0.31
C ILE A 92 -12.08 2.26 -0.53
N LYS A 93 -12.44 2.38 -1.81
CA LYS A 93 -11.92 3.44 -2.68
C LYS A 93 -12.22 4.83 -2.14
N ASP A 94 -13.45 5.07 -1.69
CA ASP A 94 -13.88 6.35 -1.13
C ASP A 94 -13.15 6.68 0.17
N ALA A 95 -12.93 5.69 1.04
CA ALA A 95 -12.14 5.87 2.27
C ALA A 95 -10.69 6.29 1.96
N MET A 96 -10.13 5.85 0.84
CA MET A 96 -8.78 6.21 0.40
C MET A 96 -8.69 7.63 -0.20
N ILE A 97 -9.80 8.27 -0.60
CA ILE A 97 -9.80 9.62 -1.19
C ILE A 97 -9.22 10.67 -0.22
N ILE A 98 -9.39 10.48 1.09
CA ILE A 98 -8.85 11.38 2.12
C ILE A 98 -7.31 11.27 2.22
N ARG A 99 -6.71 10.27 1.57
CA ARG A 99 -5.26 10.00 1.49
C ARG A 99 -4.55 9.89 2.84
N LEU A 100 -5.26 9.41 3.87
CA LEU A 100 -4.61 8.96 5.10
C LEU A 100 -3.70 7.77 4.77
N ARG A 101 -2.41 7.90 5.11
CA ARG A 101 -1.35 6.95 4.78
C ARG A 101 -1.72 5.53 5.18
N GLU A 102 -2.19 5.34 6.41
CA GLU A 102 -2.52 4.04 6.97
C GLU A 102 -3.72 3.40 6.26
N ILE A 103 -4.71 4.19 5.86
CA ILE A 103 -5.87 3.70 5.08
C ILE A 103 -5.42 3.27 3.68
N GLN A 104 -4.54 4.04 3.04
CA GLN A 104 -4.00 3.73 1.71
C GLN A 104 -3.20 2.41 1.73
N ILE A 105 -2.30 2.24 2.70
CA ILE A 105 -1.51 1.01 2.85
C ILE A 105 -2.44 -0.18 3.15
N ALA A 106 -3.40 -0.03 4.08
CA ALA A 106 -4.36 -1.08 4.41
C ALA A 106 -5.21 -1.47 3.19
N GLY A 107 -5.68 -0.49 2.43
CA GLY A 107 -6.47 -0.67 1.21
C GLY A 107 -5.69 -1.43 0.14
N ALA A 108 -4.49 -0.96 -0.22
CA ALA A 108 -3.63 -1.64 -1.19
C ALA A 108 -3.33 -3.08 -0.77
N THR A 109 -2.94 -3.28 0.49
CA THR A 109 -2.58 -4.59 1.04
C THR A 109 -3.75 -5.58 1.02
N VAL A 110 -4.94 -5.16 1.44
CA VAL A 110 -6.10 -6.07 1.42
C VAL A 110 -6.54 -6.38 0.00
N LEU A 111 -6.54 -5.39 -0.90
CA LEU A 111 -6.95 -5.58 -2.28
C LEU A 111 -6.03 -6.56 -3.01
N TRP A 112 -4.72 -6.42 -2.84
CA TRP A 112 -3.74 -7.40 -3.31
C TRP A 112 -4.01 -8.80 -2.74
N ARG A 113 -4.26 -8.91 -1.44
CA ARG A 113 -4.54 -10.19 -0.78
C ARG A 113 -5.80 -10.86 -1.33
N LEU A 114 -6.86 -10.09 -1.54
CA LEU A 114 -8.12 -10.59 -2.09
C LEU A 114 -7.96 -11.05 -3.54
N LEU A 115 -7.21 -10.32 -4.36
CA LEU A 115 -6.84 -10.77 -5.72
C LEU A 115 -6.06 -12.08 -5.68
N LYS A 116 -5.10 -12.20 -4.75
CA LYS A 116 -4.28 -13.40 -4.59
C LYS A 116 -5.07 -14.61 -4.12
N LYS A 117 -6.10 -14.40 -3.32
CA LYS A 117 -7.04 -15.44 -2.86
C LYS A 117 -8.16 -15.73 -3.86
N HIS A 118 -8.15 -15.09 -5.04
CA HIS A 118 -9.22 -15.20 -6.05
C HIS A 118 -10.61 -14.82 -5.52
N LEU A 119 -10.68 -13.98 -4.49
CA LEU A 119 -11.93 -13.46 -3.93
C LEU A 119 -12.45 -12.24 -4.71
N LEU A 120 -11.58 -11.61 -5.51
CA LEU A 120 -11.94 -10.54 -6.44
C LEU A 120 -11.67 -10.95 -7.87
N ASP A 121 -12.61 -10.59 -8.75
CA ASP A 121 -12.43 -10.67 -10.19
C ASP A 121 -11.42 -9.60 -10.65
N GLY A 122 -10.36 -10.05 -11.34
CA GLY A 122 -9.27 -9.18 -11.78
C GLY A 122 -9.72 -8.08 -12.73
N LYS A 123 -10.72 -8.36 -13.59
CA LYS A 123 -11.28 -7.39 -14.53
C LYS A 123 -12.09 -6.31 -13.82
N LYS A 124 -13.00 -6.69 -12.90
CA LYS A 124 -13.74 -5.73 -12.07
C LYS A 124 -12.77 -4.86 -11.25
N PHE A 125 -11.76 -5.48 -10.63
CA PHE A 125 -10.73 -4.76 -9.89
C PHE A 125 -10.00 -3.74 -10.77
N PHE A 126 -9.54 -4.17 -11.94
CA PHE A 126 -8.89 -3.31 -12.94
C PHE A 126 -9.74 -2.09 -13.28
N THR A 127 -11.03 -2.30 -13.59
CA THR A 127 -11.95 -1.20 -13.93
C THR A 127 -12.12 -0.19 -12.81
N ILE A 128 -12.13 -0.63 -11.55
CA ILE A 128 -12.39 0.25 -10.40
C ILE A 128 -11.13 1.02 -9.97
N PHE A 129 -9.98 0.35 -9.94
CA PHE A 129 -8.79 0.85 -9.22
C PHE A 129 -7.65 1.33 -10.10
N LEU A 130 -7.58 0.98 -11.39
CA LEU A 130 -6.39 1.25 -12.20
C LEU A 130 -5.92 2.71 -12.17
N ASP A 131 -6.83 3.66 -12.39
CA ASP A 131 -6.46 5.08 -12.42
C ASP A 131 -6.03 5.60 -11.04
N HIS A 132 -6.61 5.05 -9.96
CA HIS A 132 -6.19 5.34 -8.59
C HIS A 132 -4.77 4.82 -8.36
N ILE A 133 -4.50 3.57 -8.72
CA ILE A 133 -3.18 2.94 -8.56
C ILE A 133 -2.12 3.75 -9.30
N LEU A 134 -2.35 4.10 -10.57
CA LEU A 134 -1.40 4.87 -11.36
C LEU A 134 -1.11 6.25 -10.77
N ALA A 135 -2.08 6.88 -10.10
CA ALA A 135 -1.87 8.13 -9.39
C ALA A 135 -1.04 7.94 -8.13
N GLU A 136 -1.30 6.88 -7.34
CA GLU A 136 -0.56 6.60 -6.11
C GLU A 136 0.88 6.12 -6.35
N LEU A 137 1.19 5.54 -7.52
CA LEU A 137 2.58 5.24 -7.93
C LEU A 137 3.46 6.49 -8.11
N LEU A 138 2.84 7.67 -8.18
CA LEU A 138 3.52 8.97 -8.21
C LEU A 138 3.43 9.70 -6.86
N ALA A 139 2.89 9.06 -5.83
CA ALA A 139 2.83 9.63 -4.49
C ALA A 139 4.24 9.79 -3.90
N TRP A 140 4.37 10.74 -2.99
CA TRP A 140 5.64 11.01 -2.30
C TRP A 140 5.90 10.04 -1.15
N ASP A 141 4.85 9.38 -0.67
CA ASP A 141 4.94 8.38 0.38
C ASP A 141 5.39 7.03 -0.22
N ILE A 142 6.58 6.60 0.19
CA ILE A 142 7.25 5.41 -0.36
C ILE A 142 6.48 4.15 0.02
N ASP A 143 5.94 4.07 1.24
CA ASP A 143 5.24 2.88 1.73
C ASP A 143 3.89 2.71 1.01
N VAL A 144 3.18 3.81 0.76
CA VAL A 144 1.96 3.80 -0.07
C VAL A 144 2.28 3.37 -1.50
N CYS A 145 3.35 3.93 -2.08
CA CYS A 145 3.78 3.59 -3.43
C CYS A 145 4.15 2.11 -3.55
N ASP A 146 4.93 1.57 -2.62
CA ASP A 146 5.37 0.18 -2.62
C ASP A 146 4.18 -0.79 -2.51
N ALA A 147 3.21 -0.52 -1.63
CA ALA A 147 2.01 -1.35 -1.50
C ALA A 147 1.18 -1.39 -2.80
N TRP A 148 1.05 -0.25 -3.50
CA TRP A 148 0.37 -0.17 -4.79
C TRP A 148 1.19 -0.77 -5.94
N LEU A 149 2.52 -0.69 -5.88
CA LEU A 149 3.42 -1.30 -6.84
C LEU A 149 3.31 -2.84 -6.80
N GLU A 150 3.27 -3.44 -5.62
CA GLU A 150 3.02 -4.88 -5.47
C GLU A 150 1.66 -5.28 -6.06
N THR A 151 0.65 -4.44 -5.83
CA THR A 151 -0.71 -4.65 -6.35
C THR A 151 -0.75 -4.66 -7.88
N ILE A 152 -0.14 -3.67 -8.54
CA ILE A 152 -0.18 -3.58 -10.00
C ILE A 152 0.67 -4.66 -10.68
N VAL A 153 1.81 -5.03 -10.10
CA VAL A 153 2.66 -6.13 -10.61
C VAL A 153 1.90 -7.45 -10.53
N TYR A 154 1.19 -7.71 -9.43
CA TYR A 154 0.37 -8.91 -9.32
C TYR A 154 -0.81 -8.89 -10.29
N LEU A 155 -1.43 -7.74 -10.54
CA LEU A 155 -2.52 -7.61 -11.51
C LEU A 155 -2.06 -7.97 -12.94
N VAL A 156 -0.87 -7.54 -13.35
CA VAL A 156 -0.26 -7.93 -14.63
C VAL A 156 -0.12 -9.45 -14.73
N TYR A 157 0.44 -10.09 -13.71
CA TYR A 157 0.56 -11.53 -13.63
C TYR A 157 -0.80 -12.24 -13.72
N LEU A 158 -1.77 -11.79 -12.91
CA LEU A 158 -3.10 -12.39 -12.82
C LEU A 158 -3.85 -12.33 -14.16
N LEU A 159 -3.89 -11.16 -14.81
CA LEU A 159 -4.58 -10.99 -16.10
C LEU A 159 -3.93 -11.81 -17.21
N LYS A 160 -2.60 -11.97 -17.20
CA LYS A 160 -1.91 -12.91 -18.11
C LYS A 160 -2.33 -14.35 -17.87
N GLN A 161 -2.33 -14.82 -16.63
CA GLN A 161 -2.74 -16.20 -16.30
C GLN A 161 -4.19 -16.48 -16.72
N GLN A 162 -5.05 -15.47 -16.62
CA GLN A 162 -6.46 -15.57 -17.00
C GLN A 162 -6.72 -15.41 -18.51
N ASN A 163 -5.69 -15.09 -19.31
CA ASN A 163 -5.85 -14.69 -20.72
C ASN A 163 -6.92 -13.60 -20.92
N ASP A 164 -7.01 -12.65 -19.96
CA ASP A 164 -8.05 -11.62 -19.96
C ASP A 164 -7.69 -10.46 -20.90
N HIS A 165 -8.67 -9.97 -21.67
CA HIS A 165 -8.47 -8.90 -22.65
C HIS A 165 -8.05 -7.56 -22.01
N SER A 166 -8.36 -7.34 -20.74
CA SER A 166 -7.95 -6.16 -19.96
C SER A 166 -6.43 -6.05 -19.87
N LEU A 167 -5.69 -7.14 -20.06
CA LEU A 167 -4.22 -7.11 -20.09
C LEU A 167 -3.71 -6.14 -21.16
N SER A 168 -4.26 -6.17 -22.37
CA SER A 168 -3.83 -5.28 -23.46
C SER A 168 -4.02 -3.78 -23.15
N ILE A 169 -5.08 -3.45 -22.41
CA ILE A 169 -5.37 -2.10 -21.95
C ILE A 169 -4.39 -1.71 -20.83
N LEU A 170 -4.15 -2.62 -19.88
CA LEU A 170 -3.18 -2.44 -18.80
C LEU A 170 -1.77 -2.17 -19.35
N GLU A 171 -1.31 -3.01 -20.27
CA GLU A 171 -0.04 -2.82 -20.99
C GLU A 171 0.06 -1.42 -21.59
N SER A 172 -0.98 -0.98 -22.30
CA SER A 172 -0.98 0.32 -22.98
C SER A 172 -0.86 1.48 -21.98
N LYS A 173 -1.60 1.42 -20.86
CA LYS A 173 -1.51 2.44 -19.80
C LYS A 173 -0.16 2.43 -19.09
N LEU A 174 0.40 1.25 -18.82
CA LEU A 174 1.71 1.11 -18.18
C LEU A 174 2.86 1.57 -19.09
N ILE A 175 2.80 1.26 -20.40
CA ILE A 175 3.77 1.79 -21.37
C ILE A 175 3.69 3.32 -21.40
N TYR A 176 2.48 3.91 -21.44
CA TYR A 176 2.32 5.37 -21.38
C TYR A 176 2.88 5.95 -20.07
N PHE A 177 2.60 5.32 -18.93
CA PHE A 177 3.17 5.69 -17.64
C PHE A 177 4.71 5.69 -17.69
N LEU A 178 5.33 4.65 -18.24
CA LEU A 178 6.78 4.53 -18.37
C LEU A 178 7.37 5.59 -19.30
N VAL A 179 6.76 5.85 -20.45
CA VAL A 179 7.23 6.88 -21.39
C VAL A 179 7.28 8.26 -20.71
N LYS A 180 6.27 8.58 -19.90
CA LYS A 180 6.15 9.85 -19.17
C LYS A 180 7.11 9.95 -17.97
N ASN A 181 7.27 8.88 -17.21
CA ASN A 181 7.91 8.92 -15.88
C ASN A 181 9.30 8.26 -15.84
N CYS A 182 9.71 7.54 -16.87
CA CYS A 182 11.08 7.04 -16.98
C CYS A 182 11.98 8.15 -17.55
N SER A 183 12.37 9.11 -16.72
CA SER A 183 13.22 10.24 -17.12
C SER A 183 14.18 10.58 -15.99
N LEU A 184 15.39 11.03 -16.34
CA LEU A 184 16.39 11.48 -15.35
C LEU A 184 15.92 12.67 -14.51
N ASN A 185 14.93 13.43 -15.00
CA ASN A 185 14.31 14.54 -14.27
C ASN A 185 13.32 14.09 -13.18
N GLN A 186 12.96 12.81 -13.14
CA GLN A 186 12.09 12.26 -12.10
C GLN A 186 12.90 11.89 -10.86
N SER A 187 12.24 11.76 -9.70
CA SER A 187 12.91 11.35 -8.47
C SER A 187 13.49 9.93 -8.58
N THR A 188 14.54 9.63 -7.83
CA THR A 188 15.11 8.27 -7.75
C THR A 188 14.03 7.23 -7.41
N ALA A 189 13.10 7.56 -6.51
CA ALA A 189 11.98 6.70 -6.16
C ALA A 189 11.12 6.33 -7.38
N ILE A 190 10.68 7.32 -8.19
CA ILE A 190 9.87 7.08 -9.38
C ILE A 190 10.64 6.26 -10.43
N ARG A 191 11.95 6.49 -10.59
CA ARG A 191 12.78 5.71 -11.51
C ARG A 191 12.88 4.24 -11.07
N LYS A 192 12.98 3.95 -9.76
CA LYS A 192 12.92 2.58 -9.20
C LYS A 192 11.55 1.92 -9.43
N VAL A 193 10.45 2.67 -9.32
CA VAL A 193 9.11 2.20 -9.69
C VAL A 193 9.05 1.82 -11.17
N CYS A 194 9.60 2.67 -12.05
CA CYS A 194 9.66 2.40 -13.49
C CYS A 194 10.44 1.10 -13.80
N CYS A 195 11.57 0.85 -13.14
CA CYS A 195 12.29 -0.42 -13.28
C CYS A 195 11.38 -1.62 -13.01
N LYS A 196 10.63 -1.59 -11.90
CA LYS A 196 9.76 -2.70 -11.51
C LYS A 196 8.61 -2.95 -12.49
N ILE A 197 7.97 -1.88 -12.98
CA ILE A 197 6.91 -1.99 -13.99
C ILE A 197 7.46 -2.56 -15.29
N VAL A 198 8.65 -2.12 -15.72
CA VAL A 198 9.32 -2.67 -16.92
C VAL A 198 9.53 -4.17 -16.80
N GLY A 199 10.11 -4.65 -15.70
CA GLY A 199 10.33 -6.09 -15.49
C GLY A 199 9.02 -6.88 -15.51
N SER A 200 7.98 -6.35 -14.87
CA SER A 200 6.65 -6.97 -14.89
C SER A 200 6.02 -7.01 -16.29
N LEU A 201 6.16 -5.95 -17.08
CA LEU A 201 5.62 -5.90 -18.45
C LEU A 201 6.38 -6.78 -19.41
N ALA A 202 7.69 -6.91 -19.24
CA ALA A 202 8.48 -7.81 -20.06
C ALA A 202 7.91 -9.23 -20.02
N ALA A 203 7.52 -9.72 -18.84
CA ALA A 203 6.91 -11.05 -18.75
C ALA A 203 5.65 -11.25 -19.61
N VAL A 204 4.98 -10.20 -20.11
CA VAL A 204 3.69 -10.30 -20.80
C VAL A 204 3.64 -9.66 -22.20
N VAL A 205 4.51 -8.67 -22.48
CA VAL A 205 4.50 -7.88 -23.72
C VAL A 205 5.44 -8.47 -24.77
N SER A 206 5.01 -8.46 -26.04
CA SER A 206 5.89 -8.87 -27.15
C SER A 206 7.15 -8.01 -27.26
N LYS A 207 8.28 -8.63 -27.66
CA LYS A 207 9.57 -7.94 -27.92
C LYS A 207 9.39 -6.67 -28.74
N LYS A 208 8.70 -6.77 -29.87
CA LYS A 208 8.50 -5.65 -30.79
C LYS A 208 7.85 -4.45 -30.10
N ARG A 209 6.77 -4.68 -29.35
CA ARG A 209 6.00 -3.64 -28.67
C ARG A 209 6.77 -3.02 -27.52
N LEU A 210 7.50 -3.83 -26.76
CA LEU A 210 8.29 -3.33 -25.65
C LEU A 210 9.44 -2.45 -26.15
N LEU A 211 10.17 -2.90 -27.17
CA LEU A 211 11.36 -2.21 -27.64
C LEU A 211 11.06 -0.98 -28.50
N SER A 212 9.93 -0.92 -29.23
CA SER A 212 9.60 0.25 -30.05
C SER A 212 9.46 1.52 -29.22
N ASP A 213 8.83 1.41 -28.04
CA ASP A 213 8.41 2.59 -27.26
C ASP A 213 9.37 2.84 -26.09
N LEU A 214 10.02 1.80 -25.56
CA LEU A 214 10.78 1.89 -24.32
C LEU A 214 12.29 1.70 -24.46
N MET A 215 12.83 1.31 -25.61
CA MET A 215 14.28 1.05 -25.73
C MET A 215 15.17 2.22 -25.24
N PRO A 216 14.91 3.50 -25.62
CA PRO A 216 15.70 4.62 -25.08
C PRO A 216 15.59 4.75 -23.56
N LYS A 217 14.41 4.43 -23.00
CA LYS A 217 14.12 4.48 -21.57
C LYS A 217 14.83 3.36 -20.82
N LEU A 218 14.83 2.14 -21.35
CA LEU A 218 15.57 1.00 -20.80
C LEU A 218 17.06 1.31 -20.71
N LYS A 219 17.65 1.84 -21.80
CA LYS A 219 19.05 2.28 -21.80
C LYS A 219 19.32 3.33 -20.73
N SER A 220 18.42 4.32 -20.59
CA SER A 220 18.53 5.35 -19.56
C SER A 220 18.51 4.79 -18.14
N LEU A 221 17.69 3.77 -17.84
CA LEU A 221 17.64 3.13 -16.52
C LEU A 221 18.88 2.28 -16.24
N CYS A 222 19.37 1.55 -17.24
CA CYS A 222 20.61 0.77 -17.12
C CYS A 222 21.84 1.66 -16.88
N GLN A 223 21.81 2.88 -17.41
CA GLN A 223 22.89 3.88 -17.32
C GLN A 223 22.54 5.02 -16.34
N ASP A 224 21.59 4.79 -15.43
CA ASP A 224 21.16 5.82 -14.48
C ASP A 224 22.34 6.29 -13.62
N ILE A 225 22.34 7.55 -13.20
CA ILE A 225 23.39 8.10 -12.33
C ILE A 225 23.33 7.48 -10.93
N ASP A 226 22.14 7.07 -10.50
CA ASP A 226 21.87 6.52 -9.18
C ASP A 226 22.14 5.02 -9.14
N LEU A 227 22.96 4.58 -8.18
CA LEU A 227 23.36 3.18 -8.04
C LEU A 227 22.16 2.26 -7.76
N ASP A 228 21.18 2.71 -6.98
CA ASP A 228 20.02 1.89 -6.61
C ASP A 228 19.10 1.67 -7.79
N VAL A 229 18.97 2.65 -8.68
CA VAL A 229 18.21 2.50 -9.92
C VAL A 229 18.89 1.47 -10.82
N ARG A 230 20.22 1.57 -11.00
CA ARG A 230 20.97 0.58 -11.78
C ARG A 230 20.86 -0.83 -11.18
N ALA A 231 21.04 -0.96 -9.86
CA ALA A 231 20.92 -2.23 -9.16
C ALA A 231 19.51 -2.83 -9.34
N ARG A 232 18.46 -2.01 -9.21
CA ARG A 232 17.10 -2.47 -9.46
C ARG A 232 16.90 -2.87 -10.92
N MET A 233 17.39 -2.09 -11.87
CA MET A 233 17.30 -2.42 -13.29
C MET A 233 18.00 -3.75 -13.60
N CYS A 234 19.16 -4.04 -13.02
CA CYS A 234 19.85 -5.33 -13.17
C CYS A 234 19.00 -6.52 -12.71
N ILE A 235 18.28 -6.39 -11.59
CA ILE A 235 17.35 -7.42 -11.11
C ILE A 235 16.25 -7.65 -12.14
N GLU A 236 15.68 -6.58 -12.68
CA GLU A 236 14.57 -6.67 -13.63
C GLU A 236 15.05 -7.15 -15.00
N LEU A 237 16.26 -6.80 -15.47
CA LEU A 237 16.83 -7.35 -16.71
C LEU A 237 16.90 -8.88 -16.70
N GLY A 238 17.18 -9.48 -15.54
CA GLY A 238 17.15 -10.94 -15.39
C GLY A 238 15.80 -11.56 -15.74
N THR A 239 14.69 -10.85 -15.52
CA THR A 239 13.35 -11.31 -15.91
C THR A 239 13.03 -11.02 -17.38
N MET A 240 13.81 -10.16 -18.03
CA MET A 240 13.64 -9.74 -19.43
C MET A 240 14.44 -10.57 -20.45
N ILE A 241 15.32 -11.49 -19.99
CA ILE A 241 16.27 -12.20 -20.86
C ILE A 241 15.59 -12.83 -22.09
N GLN A 242 14.42 -13.46 -21.90
CA GLN A 242 13.66 -14.13 -22.96
C GLN A 242 13.19 -13.21 -24.09
N ILE A 243 13.19 -11.89 -23.87
CA ILE A 243 12.76 -10.89 -24.84
C ILE A 243 13.94 -10.19 -25.49
N LEU A 244 15.09 -10.15 -24.81
CA LEU A 244 16.25 -9.43 -25.31
C LEU A 244 17.06 -10.27 -26.32
N GLU A 245 17.01 -11.60 -26.20
CA GLU A 245 17.45 -12.56 -27.23
C GLU A 245 16.56 -12.50 -28.48
#